data_AF-A0A6J5TLF5-F1
#
_entry.id   AF-A0A6J5TLF5-F1
#
_cell.length_a   1.000
_cell.length_b   1.000
_cell.length_c   1.000
_cell.angle_alpha   90.00
_cell.angle_beta   90.00
_cell.angle_gamma   90.00
#
_symmetry.space_group_name_H-M   'P 1'
#
loop_
_entity.id
_entity.type
_entity.pdbx_description
1 polymer ?
#
loop_
_entity_poly.entity_id
_entity_poly.type
_entity_poly.pdbx_seq_one_letter_code
_entity_poly.pdbx_strand_id
1 'polypeptide(L)' 'MSKAFDSTLRQQELLKADLDTLWKEEEIYWCQRSHVNWLSEGEKKAHFFHLSTIQRRLQNRVVRLKNERGIWLPS' A
#
# COMPACT_ATOMS: atom_id res chain seq x y z
N MET A 1 0.17 -10.79 -33.20
CA MET A 1 0.92 -11.09 -31.95
C MET A 1 1.28 -9.85 -31.13
N SER A 2 1.51 -8.66 -31.70
CA SER A 2 1.95 -7.46 -30.96
C SER A 2 0.88 -6.78 -30.08
N LYS A 3 -0.39 -6.68 -30.53
CA LYS A 3 -1.44 -5.93 -29.80
C LYS A 3 -1.78 -6.44 -28.39
N ALA A 4 -1.66 -7.75 -28.14
CA ALA A 4 -2.03 -8.32 -26.84
C ALA A 4 -1.00 -7.97 -25.75
N PHE A 5 0.29 -8.03 -26.08
CA PHE A 5 1.37 -7.67 -25.15
C PHE A 5 1.32 -6.18 -24.77
N ASP A 6 1.05 -5.33 -25.76
CA ASP A 6 0.92 -3.88 -25.59
C ASP A 6 -0.30 -3.51 -24.71
N SER A 7 -1.40 -4.26 -24.83
CA SER A 7 -2.57 -4.10 -23.96
C SER A 7 -2.29 -4.49 -22.50
N THR A 8 -1.52 -5.55 -22.28
CA THR A 8 -1.14 -6.01 -20.94
C THR A 8 -0.20 -5.02 -20.25
N LEU A 9 0.75 -4.47 -21.00
CA LEU A 9 1.68 -3.47 -20.47
C LEU A 9 0.94 -2.20 -20.03
N ARG A 10 0.00 -1.74 -20.86
CA ARG A 10 -0.84 -0.58 -20.54
C ARG A 10 -1.74 -0.82 -19.33
N GLN A 11 -2.26 -2.04 -19.18
CA GLN A 11 -3.04 -2.43 -18.01
C GLN A 11 -2.18 -2.40 -16.73
N GLN A 12 -0.92 -2.84 -16.81
CA GLN A 12 0.00 -2.78 -15.67
C GLN A 12 0.34 -1.35 -15.26
N GLU A 13 0.53 -0.45 -16.22
CA GLU A 13 0.80 0.97 -15.94
C GLU A 13 -0.39 1.65 -15.28
N LEU A 14 -1.61 1.37 -15.73
CA LEU A 14 -2.84 1.89 -15.12
C LEU A 14 -2.99 1.39 -13.68
N LEU A 15 -2.81 0.09 -13.45
CA LEU A 15 -2.90 -0.48 -12.10
C LEU A 15 -1.85 0.09 -11.15
N LYS A 16 -0.64 0.39 -11.63
CA LYS A 16 0.38 1.07 -10.82
C LYS A 16 -0.03 2.49 -10.46
N ALA A 17 -0.59 3.24 -11.41
CA ALA A 17 -1.06 4.60 -11.17
C ALA A 17 -2.24 4.64 -10.18
N ASP A 18 -3.16 3.69 -10.28
CA ASP A 18 -4.27 3.52 -9.32
C ASP A 18 -3.73 3.20 -7.92
N LEU A 19 -2.73 2.30 -7.85
CA LEU A 19 -2.12 1.89 -6.60
C LEU A 19 -1.36 3.06 -5.93
N ASP A 20 -0.63 3.86 -6.70
CA ASP A 20 0.01 5.09 -6.23
C ASP A 20 -1.01 6.13 -5.74
N THR A 21 -2.17 6.20 -6.39
CA THR A 21 -3.26 7.10 -5.99
C THR A 21 -3.86 6.65 -4.66
N LEU A 22 -4.19 5.37 -4.53
CA LEU A 22 -4.70 4.77 -3.29
C LEU A 22 -3.70 4.92 -2.13
N TRP A 23 -2.40 4.78 -2.40
CA TRP A 23 -1.37 5.02 -1.39
C TRP A 23 -1.31 6.48 -0.93
N LYS A 24 -1.45 7.45 -1.84
CA LYS A 24 -1.50 8.87 -1.46
C LYS A 24 -2.75 9.18 -0.63
N GLU A 25 -3.90 8.63 -1.00
CA GLU A 25 -5.13 8.79 -0.24
C GLU A 25 -5.01 8.18 1.17
N GLU A 26 -4.42 6.98 1.26
CA GLU A 26 -4.17 6.31 2.53
C GLU A 26 -3.16 7.10 3.39
N GLU A 27 -2.10 7.64 2.79
CA GLU A 27 -1.12 8.49 3.48
C GLU A 27 -1.77 9.77 4.03
N ILE A 28 -2.61 10.45 3.25
CA ILE A 28 -3.36 11.63 3.69
C ILE A 28 -4.32 11.26 4.83
N TYR A 29 -5.05 10.15 4.69
CA TYR A 29 -5.97 9.65 5.69
C TYR A 29 -5.25 9.37 7.03
N TRP A 30 -4.10 8.70 6.98
CA TRP A 30 -3.30 8.41 8.17
C TRP A 30 -2.63 9.65 8.74
N CYS A 31 -2.22 10.61 7.90
CA CYS A 31 -1.67 11.89 8.35
C CYS A 31 -2.71 12.72 9.11
N GLN A 32 -3.94 12.80 8.59
CA GLN A 32 -5.04 13.50 9.27
C GLN A 32 -5.41 12.81 10.59
N ARG A 33 -5.53 11.48 10.60
CA ARG A 33 -5.84 10.71 11.82
C ARG A 33 -4.72 10.76 12.84
N SER A 34 -3.46 10.67 12.42
CA SER A 34 -2.32 10.77 13.32
C SER A 34 -2.24 12.17 13.91
N HIS A 35 -2.47 13.22 13.13
CA HIS A 35 -2.47 14.61 13.60
C HIS A 35 -3.63 14.90 14.58
N VAL A 36 -4.84 14.40 14.31
CA VAL A 36 -5.98 14.48 15.25
C VAL A 36 -5.70 13.71 16.54
N ASN A 37 -5.09 12.52 16.43
CA ASN A 37 -4.64 11.76 17.60
C ASN A 37 -3.48 12.44 18.35
N TRP A 38 -2.62 13.17 17.63
CA TRP A 38 -1.44 13.86 18.17
C TRP A 38 -1.83 15.08 18.99
N LEU A 39 -2.77 15.89 18.49
CA LEU A 39 -3.32 17.05 19.21
C LEU A 39 -4.02 16.65 20.51
N SER A 40 -4.54 15.42 20.59
CA SER A 40 -5.25 14.93 21.77
C SER A 40 -4.35 14.42 22.90
N GLU A 41 -3.14 13.92 22.63
CA GLU A 41 -2.33 13.18 23.62
C GLU A 41 -0.82 13.33 23.39
N GLY A 42 -0.30 14.52 23.72
CA GLY A 42 0.98 15.05 23.26
C GLY A 42 2.30 14.32 23.55
N GLU A 43 2.37 13.15 24.21
CA GLU A 43 3.63 12.36 24.29
C GLU A 43 3.44 10.84 24.42
N LYS A 44 2.28 10.36 24.88
CA LYS A 44 2.08 8.94 25.23
C LYS A 44 1.92 7.98 24.04
N LYS A 45 1.77 8.47 22.81
CA LYS A 45 1.43 7.60 21.66
C LYS A 45 2.55 7.35 20.64
N ALA A 46 3.71 7.98 20.74
CA ALA A 46 4.81 7.74 19.79
C ALA A 46 5.19 6.26 19.71
N HIS A 47 5.26 5.58 20.86
CA HIS A 47 5.51 4.14 20.94
C HIS A 47 4.37 3.31 20.32
N PHE A 48 3.11 3.66 20.57
CA PHE A 48 1.95 2.95 20.01
C PHE A 48 1.91 3.06 18.48
N PHE A 49 2.17 4.24 17.92
CA PHE A 49 2.21 4.44 16.46
C PHE A 49 3.41 3.77 15.82
N HIS A 50 4.57 3.81 16.48
CA HIS A 50 5.75 3.11 16.02
C HIS A 50 5.51 1.60 15.92
N LEU A 51 4.96 1.00 16.99
CA LEU A 51 4.59 -0.42 17.00
C LEU A 51 3.49 -0.74 15.98
N SER A 52 2.45 0.09 15.87
CA SER A 52 1.37 -0.09 14.88
C SER A 52 1.90 -0.04 13.44
N THR A 53 2.88 0.83 13.18
CA THR A 53 3.52 0.97 11.87
C THR A 53 4.38 -0.26 11.56
N ILE A 54 5.13 -0.77 12.53
CA ILE A 54 5.91 -2.01 12.38
C ILE A 54 4.97 -3.19 12.10
N GLN A 55 3.89 -3.33 12.87
CA GLN A 55 2.90 -4.38 12.69
C GLN A 55 2.29 -4.34 11.28
N ARG A 56 1.89 -3.15 10.81
CA ARG A 56 1.39 -2.97 9.43
C ARG A 56 2.42 -3.32 8.37
N ARG A 57 3.68 -2.89 8.54
CA ARG A 57 4.76 -3.22 7.59
C ARG A 57 5.01 -4.73 7.53
N LEU A 58 4.90 -5.43 8.65
CA LEU A 58 5.02 -6.89 8.70
C LEU A 58 3.83 -7.57 8.01
N GLN A 59 2.61 -7.13 8.28
CA GLN A 59 1.39 -7.72 7.72
C GLN A 59 1.24 -7.45 6.22
N ASN A 60 1.58 -6.24 5.79
CA ASN A 60 1.45 -5.81 4.39
C ASN A 60 2.71 -6.10 3.57
N ARG A 61 3.67 -6.86 4.12
CA ARG A 61 4.85 -7.28 3.38
C ARG A 61 4.39 -8.20 2.23
N VAL A 62 4.51 -7.73 1.00
CA VAL A 62 4.26 -8.54 -0.18
C VAL A 62 5.36 -9.58 -0.31
N VAL A 63 5.08 -10.83 0.10
CA VAL A 63 6.04 -11.94 0.08
C VAL A 63 6.15 -12.58 -1.30
N ARG A 64 5.02 -12.71 -2.01
CA ARG A 64 4.93 -13.23 -3.37
C ARG A 64 3.77 -12.57 -4.10
N LEU A 65 3.90 -12.49 -5.42
CA LEU A 65 2.84 -11.99 -6.29
C LEU A 65 1.98 -13.15 -6.79
N LYS A 66 0.67 -12.95 -6.81
CA LYS A 66 -0.31 -13.90 -7.33
C LYS A 66 -0.84 -13.35 -8.64
N ASN A 67 -0.86 -14.17 -9.69
CA ASN A 67 -1.41 -13.76 -10.98
C ASN A 67 -2.95 -13.79 -10.97
N GLU A 68 -3.56 -13.26 -12.02
CA GLU A 68 -5.03 -13.15 -12.18
C GLU A 68 -5.75 -14.51 -12.15
N ARG A 69 -5.03 -15.60 -12.45
CA ARG A 69 -5.55 -16.98 -12.38
C ARG A 69 -5.36 -17.61 -10.99
N GLY A 70 -4.89 -16.85 -10.01
CA GLY A 70 -4.68 -17.31 -8.65
C GLY A 70 -3.41 -18.16 -8.46
N ILE A 71 -2.47 -18.14 -9.40
CA ILE A 71 -1.21 -18.89 -9.31
C ILE A 71 -0.11 -17.96 -8.79
N TRP A 72 0.66 -18.42 -7.81
CA TRP A 72 1.82 -17.70 -7.30
C TRP A 72 2.94 -17.65 -8.35
N LEU A 73 3.48 -16.46 -8.62
CA LEU A 73 4.63 -16.31 -9.49
C LEU A 73 5.89 -16.86 -8.80
N PRO A 74 6.75 -17.60 -9.51
CA PRO A 74 8.08 -17.95 -9.00
C PRO A 74 8.87 -16.65 -8.77
N SER A 75 9.64 -16.64 -7.67
CA SER A 75 10.44 -15.48 -7.27
C SER A 75 11.66 -15.28 -8.16
#